data_AF-A0ABC8EGK1-F1
#
_entry.id   AF-A0ABC8EGK1-F1
#
_cell.length_a   1.000
_cell.length_b   1.000
_cell.length_c   1.000
_cell.angle_alpha   90.00
_cell.angle_beta   90.00
_cell.angle_gamma   90.00
#
_symmetry.space_group_name_H-M   'P 1'
#
loop_
_entity.id
_entity.type
_entity.pdbx_description
1 polymer ?
#
loop_
_entity_poly.entity_id
_entity_poly.type
_entity_poly.pdbx_seq_one_letter_code
_entity_poly.pdbx_strand_id
1 'polypeptide(L)' 'MEKNKQTIANQKWENKNREYASYLKSRSSARSFIRNKATLEDLGELKQLIKEREENLNSN' A
#
# COMPACT_ATOMS: atom_id res chain seq x y z
N MET A 1 1.76 28.78 8.35
CA MET A 1 2.08 28.37 6.97
C MET A 1 0.78 28.10 6.24
N GLU A 2 0.52 28.81 5.15
CA GLU A 2 -0.70 28.68 4.35
C GLU A 2 -0.70 27.30 3.65
N LYS A 3 -1.75 26.50 3.83
CA LYS A 3 -1.84 25.19 3.18
C LYS A 3 -2.02 25.37 1.67
N ASN A 4 -1.11 24.79 0.88
CA ASN A 4 -1.18 24.83 -0.57
C ASN A 4 -2.54 24.28 -1.06
N LYS A 5 -3.13 24.93 -2.07
CA LYS A 5 -4.43 24.56 -2.67
C LYS A 5 -4.47 23.09 -3.12
N GLN A 6 -3.33 22.55 -3.57
CA GLN A 6 -3.18 21.14 -3.93
C GLN A 6 -3.37 20.21 -2.72
N THR A 7 -2.84 20.59 -1.55
CA THR A 7 -3.01 19.83 -0.30
C THR A 7 -4.49 19.75 0.09
N ILE A 8 -5.23 20.86 -0.05
CA ILE A 8 -6.67 20.90 0.28
C ILE A 8 -7.48 20.03 -0.68
N ALA A 9 -7.17 20.06 -1.98
CA ALA A 9 -7.83 19.22 -2.98
C ALA A 9 -7.55 17.72 -2.74
N ASN A 10 -6.30 17.36 -2.47
CA ASN A 10 -5.91 15.99 -2.13
C ASN A 10 -6.63 15.52 -0.85
N GLN A 11 -6.71 16.36 0.17
CA GLN A 11 -7.38 16.03 1.42
C GLN A 11 -8.90 15.81 1.24
N LYS A 12 -9.55 16.61 0.38
CA LYS A 12 -10.97 16.41 0.02
C LYS A 12 -11.18 15.13 -0.77
N TRP A 13 -10.29 14.80 -1.70
CA TRP A 13 -10.37 13.56 -2.47
C TRP A 13 -10.11 12.33 -1.59
N GLU A 14 -9.12 12.38 -0.70
CA GLU A 14 -8.82 11.30 0.25
C GLU A 14 -10.00 11.05 1.21
N ASN A 15 -10.65 12.11 1.70
CA ASN A 15 -11.80 11.96 2.59
C ASN A 15 -13.00 11.28 1.88
N LYS A 16 -13.21 11.57 0.59
CA LYS A 16 -14.26 10.93 -0.22
C LYS A 16 -13.90 9.50 -0.64
N ASN A 17 -12.62 9.20 -0.80
CA ASN A 17 -12.12 7.92 -1.30
C ASN A 17 -11.23 7.23 -0.26
N ARG A 18 -11.67 7.23 1.01
CA ARG A 18 -10.83 6.86 2.15
C ARG A 18 -10.26 5.45 2.02
N GLU A 19 -11.06 4.49 1.57
CA GLU A 19 -10.63 3.11 1.38
C GLU A 19 -9.59 2.97 0.27
N TYR A 20 -9.84 3.60 -0.88
CA TYR A 20 -8.89 3.57 -2.00
C TYR A 20 -7.59 4.32 -1.69
N ALA A 21 -7.68 5.46 -1.00
CA ALA A 21 -6.52 6.20 -0.51
C ALA A 21 -5.70 5.37 0.50
N SER A 22 -6.38 4.66 1.41
CA SER A 22 -5.73 3.72 2.33
C SER A 22 -5.01 2.60 1.58
N TYR A 23 -5.68 1.99 0.58
CA TYR A 23 -5.09 0.99 -0.29
C TYR A 23 -3.82 1.50 -0.99
N LEU A 24 -3.85 2.70 -1.58
CA LEU A 24 -2.69 3.30 -2.25
C LEU A 24 -1.53 3.57 -1.29
N LYS A 25 -1.83 4.05 -0.07
CA LYS A 25 -0.82 4.27 0.98
C LYS A 25 -0.16 2.95 1.37
N SER A 26 -0.95 1.92 1.67
CA SER A 26 -0.44 0.58 2.00
C SER A 26 0.39 -0.02 0.86
N ARG A 27 -0.08 0.09 -0.39
CA ARG A 27 0.64 -0.39 -1.57
C ARG A 27 1.99 0.31 -1.74
N SER A 28 2.03 1.63 -1.57
CA SER A 28 3.27 2.40 -1.72
C SER A 28 4.28 2.08 -0.63
N SER A 29 3.80 1.96 0.62
CA SER A 29 4.62 1.57 1.77
C SER A 29 5.20 0.16 1.60
N ALA A 30 4.39 -0.81 1.19
CA ALA A 30 4.84 -2.18 0.92
C ALA A 30 5.93 -2.23 -0.15
N ARG A 31 5.74 -1.50 -1.27
CA ARG A 31 6.77 -1.42 -2.34
C ARG A 31 8.08 -0.83 -1.82
N SER A 32 8.01 0.22 -1.01
CA SER A 32 9.21 0.85 -0.45
C SER A 32 9.93 -0.08 0.55
N PHE A 33 9.16 -0.79 1.38
CA PHE A 33 9.70 -1.76 2.32
C PHE A 33 10.46 -2.88 1.59
N ILE A 34 9.82 -3.54 0.62
CA ILE A 34 10.43 -4.61 -0.18
C ILE A 34 11.70 -4.14 -0.90
N ARG A 35 11.71 -2.92 -1.45
CA ARG A 35 12.84 -2.42 -2.24
C ARG A 35 14.02 -1.98 -1.38
N ASN A 36 13.77 -1.36 -0.24
CA ASN A 36 14.79 -0.57 0.46
C ASN A 36 15.07 -1.02 1.90
N LYS A 37 14.20 -1.83 2.51
CA LYS A 37 14.27 -2.14 3.95
C LYS A 37 14.24 -3.63 4.27
N ALA A 38 13.56 -4.43 3.47
CA ALA A 38 13.35 -5.85 3.72
C ALA A 38 14.68 -6.62 3.74
N THR A 39 14.83 -7.48 4.74
CA THR A 39 15.91 -8.46 4.83
C THR A 39 15.60 -9.70 3.99
N LEU A 40 16.56 -10.61 3.84
CA LEU A 40 16.34 -11.87 3.13
C LEU A 40 15.24 -12.73 3.77
N GLU A 41 15.14 -12.72 5.11
CA GLU A 41 14.10 -13.42 5.85
C GLU A 41 12.72 -12.82 5.55
N ASP A 42 12.60 -11.48 5.65
CA ASP A 42 11.36 -10.76 5.31
C ASP A 42 10.90 -11.07 3.88
N LEU A 43 11.83 -11.08 2.91
CA LEU A 43 11.51 -11.42 1.53
C LEU A 43 11.05 -12.86 1.37
N GLY A 44 11.57 -13.78 2.19
CA GLY A 44 11.11 -15.17 2.24
C GLY A 44 9.68 -15.28 2.74
N GLU A 45 9.37 -14.65 3.86
CA GLU A 45 8.02 -14.61 4.44
C GLU A 45 7.02 -13.95 3.48
N LEU A 46 7.36 -12.78 2.93
CA LEU A 46 6.49 -12.05 2.01
C LEU A 46 6.15 -12.87 0.75
N LYS A 47 7.07 -13.70 0.26
CA LYS A 47 6.78 -14.60 -0.87
C LYS A 47 5.74 -15.66 -0.52
N GLN A 48 5.78 -16.22 0.69
CA GLN A 48 4.78 -17.19 1.14
C GLN A 48 3.41 -16.52 1.26
N LEU A 49 3.36 -15.34 1.89
CA LEU A 49 2.12 -14.56 2.02
C LEU A 49 1.50 -14.20 0.66
N ILE A 50 2.33 -13.85 -0.33
CA ILE A 50 1.87 -13.60 -1.71
C ILE A 50 1.28 -14.86 -2.32
N LYS A 51 1.97 -16.00 -2.21
CA LYS A 51 1.51 -17.28 -2.74
C LYS A 51 0.16 -17.68 -2.16
N GLU A 52 0.01 -17.65 -0.83
CA GLU A 52 -1.27 -17.94 -0.16
C GLU A 52 -2.39 -17.01 -0.62
N ARG A 53 -2.08 -15.73 -0.84
CA ARG A 53 -3.07 -14.75 -1.31
C ARG A 53 -3.51 -15.04 -2.75
N GLU A 54 -2.58 -15.40 -3.64
CA GLU A 54 -2.86 -15.78 -5.02
C GLU A 54 -3.71 -17.04 -5.09
N GLU A 55 -3.40 -18.07 -4.29
CA GLU A 55 -4.20 -19.29 -4.18
C GLU A 55 -5.63 -18.98 -3.75
N ASN A 56 -5.82 -18.15 -2.71
CA ASN A 56 -7.14 -17.72 -2.25
C ASN A 56 -7.92 -16.89 -3.29
N LEU A 57 -7.24 -16.16 -4.17
CA LEU A 57 -7.87 -15.38 -5.24
C LEU A 57 -8.23 -16.24 -6.46
N ASN A 58 -7.41 -17.23 -6.78
CA ASN A 58 -7.62 -18.13 -7.92
C ASN A 58 -8.58 -19.29 -7.60
N SER A 59 -8.80 -19.58 -6.31
CA SER A 59 -9.75 -20.62 -5.86
C SER A 59 -11.19 -20.11 -5.69
N ASN A 60 -11.46 -18.85 -6.06
CA ASN A 60 -12.81 -18.25 -6.18
C ASN A 60 -13.14 -18.00 -7.65
#